data_AF-A0AAD6KF94-F1
#
_entry.id   AF-A0AAD6KF94-F1
#
_cell.length_a   1.000
_cell.length_b   1.000
_cell.length_c   1.000
_cell.angle_alpha   90.00
_cell.angle_beta   90.00
_cell.angle_gamma   90.00
#
_symmetry.space_group_name_H-M   'P 1'
#
loop_
_entity.id
_entity.type
_entity.pdbx_description
1 polymer ?
#
loop_
_entity_poly.entity_id
_entity_poly.type
_entity_poly.pdbx_seq_one_letter_code
_entity_poly.pdbx_strand_id
1 'polypeptide(L)'
;MFETVQEIAVYIHRFHNLDLFQQGWYQIKISMRWEDSEYTSLATPARVVQYEAPDLGGENVYGIWRIDDTDNSFLTQPFRIKYARQDIRLSIMISFTLPLGENEGPSTSAVILKFELMQAPITDTMVELLAYPDAVSVAVHEFRIPPKALLGLHSYCPVHFDAFHSVLVDVSVHISLLKAGSFLKVHSGSYGQDVTGKISDGSHQALGLVAALDIKKITLVKALLAARNTLLEELQKISKGIEHTIDVSDFVSNVDDVSMFDSIVQANRVAADVAVSGHGKAQDGLEVLPIF
;
A
#
# COMPACT_ATOMS: atom_id res chain seq x y z
N MET A 1 5.75 -4.72 -18.95
CA MET A 1 5.39 -5.44 -17.71
C MET A 1 4.48 -4.51 -16.91
N PHE A 2 3.33 -4.98 -16.41
CA PHE A 2 2.50 -4.16 -15.52
C PHE A 2 2.98 -4.42 -14.10
N GLU A 3 3.80 -3.53 -13.59
CA GLU A 3 4.11 -3.52 -12.16
C GLU A 3 3.00 -2.73 -11.45
N THR A 4 2.77 -3.00 -10.17
CA THR A 4 1.89 -2.20 -9.31
C THR A 4 2.57 -1.90 -8.00
N VAL A 5 2.27 -0.74 -7.43
CA VAL A 5 2.77 -0.31 -6.13
C VAL A 5 1.58 -0.04 -5.23
N GLN A 6 1.65 -0.53 -4.01
CA GLN A 6 0.68 -0.20 -2.98
C GLN A 6 1.15 1.09 -2.30
N GLU A 7 0.35 2.15 -2.38
CA GLU A 7 0.61 3.40 -1.65
C GLU A 7 -0.34 3.48 -0.44
N ILE A 8 0.25 3.73 0.73
CA ILE A 8 -0.49 3.90 1.99
C ILE A 8 -0.04 5.21 2.63
N ALA A 9 -0.95 6.19 2.63
CA ALA A 9 -0.76 7.48 3.24
C ALA A 9 -1.39 7.53 4.64
N VAL A 10 -0.60 7.91 5.63
CA VAL A 10 -0.98 8.11 7.01
C VAL A 10 -0.98 9.61 7.31
N TYR A 11 -2.14 10.12 7.71
CA TYR A 11 -2.33 11.50 8.14
C TYR A 11 -2.36 11.52 9.66
N ILE A 12 -1.46 12.26 10.29
CA ILE A 12 -1.45 12.49 11.73
C ILE A 12 -1.94 13.92 11.94
N HIS A 13 -3.12 14.07 12.53
CA HIS A 13 -3.77 15.36 12.72
C HIS A 13 -3.34 15.98 14.05
N ARG A 14 -3.66 15.29 15.15
CA ARG A 14 -3.47 15.78 16.52
C ARG A 14 -3.01 14.68 17.45
N PHE A 15 -2.19 15.06 18.40
CA PHE A 15 -1.76 14.25 19.51
C PHE A 15 -2.41 14.81 20.78
N HIS A 16 -3.22 13.98 21.44
CA HIS A 16 -3.92 14.29 22.67
C HIS A 16 -3.20 13.60 23.82
N ASN A 17 -2.42 14.35 24.59
CA ASN A 17 -1.91 13.86 25.86
C ASN A 17 -3.03 13.90 26.88
N LEU A 18 -3.62 12.75 27.23
CA LEU A 18 -4.65 12.69 28.27
C LEU A 18 -4.01 12.70 29.66
N ASP A 19 -3.01 11.83 29.88
CA ASP A 19 -2.30 11.71 31.16
C ASP A 19 -0.95 10.95 31.05
N LEU A 20 -0.01 11.42 30.23
CA LEU A 20 1.36 10.90 30.23
C LEU A 20 2.04 11.18 31.58
N PHE A 21 2.59 10.12 32.19
CA PHE A 21 3.23 10.20 33.52
C PHE A 21 4.51 11.02 33.56
N GLN A 22 5.17 11.22 32.41
CA GLN A 22 6.45 11.90 32.34
C GLN A 22 6.34 13.11 31.41
N GLN A 23 6.87 14.23 31.87
CA GLN A 23 7.15 15.36 30.99
C GLN A 23 8.39 15.03 30.18
N GLY A 24 8.50 15.62 28.99
CA GLY A 24 9.67 15.39 28.15
C GLY A 24 9.38 15.60 26.68
N TRP A 25 10.31 15.09 25.88
CA TRP A 25 10.21 15.11 24.44
C TRP A 25 9.70 13.78 23.93
N TYR A 26 8.72 13.86 23.05
CA TYR A 26 8.06 12.71 22.46
C TYR A 26 8.12 12.79 20.94
N GLN A 27 8.13 11.63 20.31
CA GLN A 27 8.01 11.45 18.87
C GLN A 27 7.07 10.28 18.59
N ILE A 28 6.46 10.29 17.41
CA ILE A 28 5.74 9.13 16.90
C ILE A 28 6.63 8.50 15.82
N LYS A 29 6.96 7.22 16.00
CA LYS A 29 7.61 6.40 15.00
C LYS A 29 6.56 5.53 14.30
N ILE A 30 6.58 5.50 12.98
CA ILE A 30 5.64 4.76 12.13
C ILE A 30 6.42 3.85 11.22
N SER A 31 6.09 2.57 11.22
CA SER A 31 6.66 1.58 10.31
C SER A 31 5.57 0.70 9.74
N MET A 32 5.87 0.08 8.60
CA MET A 32 4.89 -0.73 7.89
C MET A 32 5.55 -1.91 7.19
N ARG A 33 4.92 -3.09 7.29
CA ARG A 33 5.42 -4.35 6.72
C ARG A 33 4.29 -5.28 6.31
N TRP A 34 4.55 -6.16 5.35
CA TRP A 34 3.65 -7.28 5.07
C TRP A 34 3.64 -8.26 6.25
N GLU A 35 2.45 -8.77 6.59
CA GLU A 35 2.25 -9.73 7.70
C GLU A 35 3.07 -11.01 7.49
N ASP A 36 3.13 -11.51 6.26
CA ASP A 36 3.80 -12.77 5.92
C ASP A 36 5.31 -12.61 5.61
N SER A 37 5.87 -11.40 5.73
CA SER A 37 7.28 -11.16 5.43
C SER A 37 8.16 -11.38 6.65
N GLU A 38 9.25 -12.13 6.49
CA GLU A 38 10.32 -12.26 7.48
C GLU A 38 11.19 -10.99 7.52
N TYR A 39 10.57 -9.82 7.73
CA TYR A 39 11.20 -8.49 7.78
C TYR A 39 11.96 -8.05 6.52
N THR A 40 11.88 -8.79 5.42
CA THR A 40 12.57 -8.48 4.15
C THR A 40 11.80 -7.51 3.25
N SER A 41 10.48 -7.37 3.46
CA SER A 41 9.60 -6.54 2.62
C SER A 41 9.00 -5.39 3.42
N LEU A 42 9.86 -4.48 3.86
CA LEU A 42 9.48 -3.26 4.57
C LEU A 42 8.94 -2.21 3.60
N ALA A 43 7.94 -1.45 4.04
CA ALA A 43 7.46 -0.30 3.29
C ALA A 43 8.50 0.82 3.30
N THR A 44 8.64 1.54 2.19
CA THR A 44 9.55 2.68 2.11
C THR A 44 8.76 3.98 2.18
N PRO A 45 9.11 4.92 3.08
CA PRO A 45 8.54 6.26 3.05
C PRO A 45 8.89 6.95 1.73
N ALA A 46 7.88 7.35 0.96
CA ALA A 46 8.04 7.93 -0.37
C ALA A 46 7.76 9.43 -0.40
N ARG A 47 6.88 9.93 0.47
CA ARG A 47 6.50 11.35 0.52
C ARG A 47 6.14 11.76 1.94
N VAL A 48 6.59 12.94 2.36
CA VAL A 48 6.19 13.57 3.63
C VAL A 48 5.71 14.98 3.33
N VAL A 49 4.54 15.36 3.86
CA VAL A 49 3.94 16.69 3.67
C VAL A 49 3.45 17.22 5.02
N GLN A 50 3.97 18.36 5.43
CA GLN A 50 3.43 19.17 6.53
C GLN A 50 2.43 20.15 5.94
N TYR A 51 1.13 19.94 6.16
CA TYR A 51 0.09 20.73 5.47
C TYR A 51 -0.43 21.92 6.29
N GLU A 52 -0.09 21.99 7.58
CA GLU A 52 -0.30 23.19 8.40
C GLU A 52 0.95 23.47 9.22
N ALA A 53 1.22 24.74 9.49
CA ALA A 53 2.29 25.11 10.40
C ALA A 53 2.00 24.54 11.79
N PRO A 54 2.97 23.84 12.41
CA PRO A 54 2.82 23.43 13.81
C PRO A 54 2.51 24.66 14.68
N ASP A 55 1.58 24.54 15.63
CA ASP A 55 1.23 25.58 16.61
C ASP A 55 2.34 25.73 17.68
N LEU A 56 3.59 25.77 17.21
CA LEU A 56 4.78 25.93 18.01
C LEU A 56 5.10 27.42 18.06
N GLY A 57 4.74 28.07 19.18
CA GLY A 57 5.09 29.47 19.44
C GLY A 57 6.55 29.75 19.08
N GLY A 58 6.81 30.92 18.49
CA GLY A 58 7.99 31.28 17.67
C GLY A 58 9.40 31.09 18.25
N GLU A 59 9.57 30.45 19.40
CA GLU A 59 10.86 30.03 19.95
C GLU A 59 11.25 28.58 19.57
N ASN A 60 10.37 27.81 18.93
CA ASN A 60 10.52 26.35 18.82
C ASN A 60 10.77 25.84 17.38
N VAL A 61 11.62 26.52 16.59
CA VAL A 61 12.06 26.04 15.26
C VAL A 61 13.16 24.98 15.42
N TYR A 62 12.88 23.80 15.97
CA TYR A 62 13.96 22.83 16.19
C TYR A 62 13.54 21.38 15.93
N GLY A 63 13.92 20.90 14.73
CA GLY A 63 13.85 19.51 14.28
C GLY A 63 13.10 19.33 12.96
N ILE A 64 13.70 18.60 12.03
CA ILE A 64 13.00 18.05 10.85
C ILE A 64 12.59 16.62 11.24
N TRP A 65 11.45 16.15 10.72
CA TRP A 65 11.11 14.73 10.74
C TRP A 65 12.27 13.88 10.19
N ARG A 66 12.31 12.58 10.52
CA ARG A 66 13.42 11.71 10.10
C ARG A 66 12.90 10.41 9.52
N ILE A 67 13.73 9.79 8.70
CA ILE A 67 13.55 8.42 8.25
C ILE A 67 14.69 7.61 8.85
N ASP A 68 14.36 6.50 9.47
CA ASP A 68 15.31 5.52 9.98
C ASP A 68 15.54 4.47 8.90
N ASP A 69 16.72 4.49 8.30
CA ASP A 69 17.08 3.60 7.20
C ASP A 69 17.23 2.13 7.65
N THR A 70 17.31 1.85 8.95
CA THR A 70 17.48 0.47 9.45
C THR A 70 16.20 -0.36 9.29
N ASP A 71 15.04 0.27 9.50
CA ASP A 71 13.73 -0.37 9.43
C ASP A 71 12.73 0.36 8.52
N ASN A 72 13.22 1.33 7.72
CA ASN A 72 12.43 2.21 6.85
C ASN A 72 11.28 2.91 7.61
N SER A 73 11.46 3.20 8.89
CA SER A 73 10.44 3.88 9.68
C SER A 73 10.52 5.39 9.54
N PHE A 74 9.38 6.04 9.71
CA PHE A 74 9.28 7.48 9.78
C PHE A 74 9.18 7.93 11.23
N LEU A 75 9.90 9.00 11.61
CA LEU A 75 9.76 9.67 12.89
C LEU A 75 9.27 11.10 12.70
N THR A 76 8.25 11.49 13.46
CA THR A 76 7.79 12.88 13.50
C THR A 76 8.86 13.82 14.03
N GLN A 77 8.69 15.12 13.80
CA GLN A 77 9.42 16.12 14.57
C GLN A 77 9.18 15.87 16.07
N PRO A 78 10.21 15.96 16.92
CA PRO A 78 10.02 15.90 18.36
C PRO A 78 9.16 17.05 18.87
N PHE A 79 8.25 16.74 19.78
CA PHE A 79 7.37 17.71 20.42
C PHE A 79 7.42 17.56 21.94
N ARG A 80 7.25 18.67 22.65
CA ARG A 80 7.40 18.70 24.11
C ARG A 80 6.05 18.59 24.81
N ILE A 81 5.96 17.63 25.71
CA ILE A 81 4.84 17.47 26.64
C ILE A 81 5.24 18.06 27.99
N LYS A 82 4.46 19.04 28.45
CA LYS A 82 4.66 19.73 29.74
C LYS A 82 3.51 19.50 30.70
N TYR A 83 2.30 19.30 30.19
CA TYR A 83 1.10 19.23 31.01
C TYR A 83 0.25 18.02 30.62
N ALA A 84 -0.46 17.46 31.59
CA ALA A 84 -1.58 16.56 31.33
C ALA A 84 -2.69 17.32 30.58
N ARG A 85 -3.49 16.61 29.78
CA ARG A 85 -4.57 17.18 28.95
C ARG A 85 -4.03 18.26 27.99
N GLN A 86 -2.92 17.95 27.33
CA GLN A 86 -2.27 18.84 26.37
C GLN A 86 -2.46 18.30 24.95
N ASP A 87 -3.02 19.14 24.08
CA ASP A 87 -3.17 18.82 22.67
C ASP A 87 -2.02 19.43 21.87
N ILE A 88 -1.49 18.66 20.92
CA ILE A 88 -0.43 19.09 20.01
C ILE A 88 -0.89 18.81 18.59
N ARG A 89 -0.94 19.85 17.77
CA ARG A 89 -1.25 19.75 16.35
C ARG A 89 0.00 19.33 15.59
N LEU A 90 -0.08 18.16 14.93
CA LEU A 90 1.02 17.60 14.15
C LEU A 90 0.82 17.84 12.65
N SER A 91 -0.41 17.79 12.14
CA SER A 91 -0.78 18.11 10.76
C SER A 91 0.20 17.66 9.67
N ILE A 92 0.59 16.39 9.73
CA ILE A 92 1.57 15.78 8.82
C ILE A 92 0.96 14.59 8.09
N MET A 93 1.34 14.41 6.82
CA MET A 93 1.01 13.25 6.01
C MET A 93 2.28 12.56 5.56
N ILE A 94 2.32 11.24 5.72
CA ILE A 94 3.42 10.39 5.28
C ILE A 94 2.85 9.32 4.37
N SER A 95 3.41 9.20 3.17
CA SER A 95 3.08 8.14 2.23
C SER A 95 4.16 7.07 2.23
N PHE A 96 3.75 5.82 2.38
CA PHE A 96 4.59 4.64 2.27
C PHE A 96 4.27 3.90 0.98
N THR A 97 5.30 3.46 0.27
CA THR A 97 5.17 2.55 -0.87
C THR A 97 5.59 1.16 -0.45
N LEU A 98 4.70 0.18 -0.64
CA LEU A 98 5.04 -1.23 -0.53
C LEU A 98 5.19 -1.80 -1.94
N PRO A 99 6.37 -2.35 -2.28
CA PRO A 99 6.52 -3.07 -3.52
C PRO A 99 5.61 -4.30 -3.49
N LEU A 100 4.88 -4.52 -4.58
CA LEU A 100 4.16 -5.76 -4.82
C LEU A 100 5.08 -6.69 -5.61
N GLY A 101 5.11 -7.98 -5.26
CA GLY A 101 5.94 -8.96 -5.96
C GLY A 101 5.66 -8.96 -7.46
N GLU A 102 6.72 -9.04 -8.27
CA GLU A 102 6.61 -9.12 -9.73
C GLU A 102 5.74 -10.33 -10.10
N ASN A 103 4.57 -10.06 -10.70
CA ASN A 103 3.63 -11.06 -11.20
C ASN A 103 2.79 -11.80 -10.13
N GLU A 104 2.63 -11.25 -8.94
CA GLU A 104 1.55 -11.63 -8.02
C GLU A 104 0.30 -10.79 -8.31
N GLY A 105 -0.89 -11.38 -8.16
CA GLY A 105 -2.14 -10.62 -8.21
C GLY A 105 -2.23 -9.62 -7.04
N PRO A 106 -3.41 -9.04 -6.74
CA PRO A 106 -3.56 -8.27 -5.50
C PRO A 106 -3.09 -9.12 -4.30
N SER A 107 -2.24 -8.55 -3.44
CA SER A 107 -1.68 -9.25 -2.27
C SER A 107 -2.80 -9.93 -1.48
N THR A 108 -2.64 -11.22 -1.21
CA THR A 108 -3.49 -11.94 -0.25
C THR A 108 -3.06 -11.71 1.20
N SER A 109 -1.87 -11.14 1.40
CA SER A 109 -1.31 -10.82 2.71
C SER A 109 -1.87 -9.52 3.27
N ALA A 110 -2.04 -9.45 4.59
CA ALA A 110 -2.37 -8.22 5.29
C ALA A 110 -1.13 -7.33 5.45
N VAL A 111 -1.32 -6.04 5.66
CA VAL A 111 -0.23 -5.12 6.02
C VAL A 111 -0.36 -4.76 7.49
N ILE A 112 0.75 -4.84 8.22
CA ILE A 112 0.86 -4.37 9.60
C ILE A 112 1.36 -2.93 9.58
N LEU A 113 0.54 -2.02 10.09
CA LEU A 113 0.89 -0.62 10.31
C LEU A 113 1.16 -0.41 11.81
N LYS A 114 2.40 -0.12 12.16
CA LYS A 114 2.86 0.01 13.54
C LYS A 114 3.10 1.48 13.88
N PHE A 115 2.58 1.89 15.03
CA PHE A 115 2.84 3.17 15.68
C PHE A 115 3.58 2.93 16.98
N GLU A 116 4.63 3.70 17.22
CA GLU A 116 5.41 3.66 18.45
C GLU A 116 5.49 5.06 19.04
N LEU A 117 5.17 5.16 20.33
CA LEU A 117 5.42 6.36 21.10
C LEU A 117 6.86 6.29 21.58
N MET A 118 7.68 7.19 21.07
CA MET A 118 9.08 7.30 21.44
C MET A 118 9.22 8.40 22.49
N GLN A 119 9.95 8.12 23.57
CA GLN A 119 10.28 9.12 24.59
C GLN A 119 11.79 9.31 24.65
N ALA A 120 12.20 10.57 24.66
CA ALA A 120 13.56 10.95 25.02
C ALA A 120 13.59 11.47 26.47
N PRO A 121 14.67 11.19 27.23
CA PRO A 121 14.82 11.70 28.58
C PRO A 121 14.83 13.23 28.59
N ILE A 122 14.48 13.81 29.75
CA ILE A 122 14.44 15.27 29.95
C ILE A 122 15.87 15.82 29.89
N THR A 123 16.32 16.20 28.71
CA THR A 123 17.50 17.06 28.54
C THR A 123 17.03 18.47 28.17
N ASP A 124 17.68 19.46 28.78
CA ASP A 124 17.37 20.87 28.53
C ASP A 124 17.86 21.35 27.15
N THR A 125 18.74 20.59 26.49
CA THR A 125 19.41 20.98 25.24
C THR A 125 18.94 20.14 24.04
N MET A 126 18.21 20.77 23.12
CA MET A 126 17.70 20.15 21.88
C MET A 126 18.79 19.62 20.93
N VAL A 127 20.04 20.11 21.03
CA VAL A 127 21.19 19.60 20.24
C VAL A 127 21.51 18.15 20.62
N GLU A 128 21.35 17.80 21.89
CA GLU A 128 21.51 16.41 22.37
C GLU A 128 20.34 15.54 21.91
N LEU A 129 19.13 16.12 21.77
CA LEU A 129 17.94 15.44 21.25
C LEU A 129 18.05 15.13 19.74
N LEU A 130 18.66 16.04 18.97
CA LEU A 130 18.98 15.79 17.57
C LEU A 130 20.05 14.71 17.40
N ALA A 131 20.98 14.64 18.35
CA ALA A 131 22.03 13.64 18.40
C ALA A 131 21.62 12.33 19.10
N TYR A 132 20.41 12.23 19.68
CA TYR A 132 20.00 11.08 20.46
C TYR A 132 19.52 9.95 19.53
N PRO A 133 20.29 8.86 19.35
CA PRO A 133 19.88 7.71 18.55
C PRO A 133 19.00 6.75 19.37
N ASP A 134 18.82 7.02 20.67
CA ASP A 134 18.38 6.05 21.67
C ASP A 134 17.02 6.42 22.29
N ALA A 135 16.18 7.13 21.54
CA ALA A 135 14.80 7.36 21.97
C ALA A 135 14.15 5.97 22.19
N VAL A 136 13.59 5.76 23.38
CA VAL A 136 13.06 4.44 23.75
C VAL A 136 11.59 4.39 23.35
N SER A 137 11.20 3.30 22.69
CA SER A 137 9.81 2.98 22.43
C SER A 137 9.14 2.66 23.78
N VAL A 138 8.26 3.56 24.23
CA VAL A 138 7.57 3.42 25.53
C VAL A 138 6.20 2.75 25.39
N ALA A 139 5.60 2.85 24.21
CA ALA A 139 4.33 2.21 23.91
C ALA A 139 4.17 1.93 22.42
N VAL A 140 3.42 0.89 22.07
CA VAL A 140 3.25 0.43 20.69
C VAL A 140 1.77 0.15 20.42
N HIS A 141 1.32 0.55 19.24
CA HIS A 141 0.01 0.19 18.70
C HIS A 141 0.15 -0.33 17.27
N GLU A 142 -0.47 -1.47 16.95
CA GLU A 142 -0.42 -2.06 15.61
C GLU A 142 -1.85 -2.21 15.03
N PHE A 143 -2.04 -1.71 13.81
CA PHE A 143 -3.21 -2.04 13.01
C PHE A 143 -2.88 -3.13 11.99
N ARG A 144 -3.80 -4.07 11.85
CA ARG A 144 -3.79 -5.05 10.77
C ARG A 144 -4.74 -4.61 9.66
N ILE A 145 -4.18 -4.21 8.52
CA ILE A 145 -4.93 -3.78 7.35
C ILE A 145 -5.24 -5.02 6.48
N PRO A 146 -6.51 -5.41 6.34
CA PRO A 146 -6.86 -6.60 5.58
C PRO A 146 -6.66 -6.39 4.07
N PRO A 147 -6.38 -7.46 3.30
CA PRO A 147 -6.19 -7.40 1.85
C PRO A 147 -7.26 -6.62 1.09
N LYS A 148 -8.53 -6.75 1.52
CA LYS A 148 -9.66 -6.05 0.90
C LYS A 148 -9.53 -4.53 0.96
N ALA A 149 -8.95 -4.00 2.05
CA ALA A 149 -8.73 -2.56 2.21
C ALA A 149 -7.57 -2.04 1.35
N LEU A 150 -6.68 -2.92 0.89
CA LEU A 150 -5.54 -2.55 0.03
C LEU A 150 -5.98 -2.14 -1.38
N LEU A 151 -7.18 -2.54 -1.80
CA LEU A 151 -7.77 -2.06 -3.05
C LEU A 151 -8.21 -0.60 -2.94
N GLY A 152 -8.43 -0.05 -1.74
CA GLY A 152 -8.89 1.32 -1.59
C GLY A 152 -9.53 1.51 -0.23
N LEU A 153 -9.06 2.51 0.52
CA LEU A 153 -9.63 2.83 1.82
C LEU A 153 -9.33 4.29 2.16
N HIS A 154 -10.33 5.03 2.63
CA HIS A 154 -10.10 6.25 3.39
C HIS A 154 -10.84 6.11 4.72
N SER A 155 -10.12 6.04 5.84
CA SER A 155 -10.75 5.85 7.15
C SER A 155 -10.05 6.63 8.24
N TYR A 156 -10.86 7.11 9.20
CA TYR A 156 -10.37 7.59 10.48
C TYR A 156 -10.01 6.39 11.37
N CYS A 157 -8.80 6.37 11.91
CA CYS A 157 -8.18 5.25 12.62
C CYS A 157 -7.44 5.78 13.87
N PRO A 158 -8.15 6.17 14.94
CA PRO A 158 -7.52 6.76 16.12
C PRO A 158 -6.58 5.76 16.82
N VAL A 159 -5.35 6.20 17.10
CA VAL A 159 -4.35 5.39 17.79
C VAL A 159 -4.43 5.63 19.29
N HIS A 160 -4.59 4.54 20.04
CA HIS A 160 -4.50 4.54 21.50
C HIS A 160 -3.36 3.61 21.90
N PHE A 161 -2.36 4.12 22.62
CA PHE A 161 -1.16 3.35 22.94
C PHE A 161 -1.45 2.28 24.01
N ASP A 162 -1.63 2.64 25.28
CA ASP A 162 -2.03 1.70 26.33
C ASP A 162 -2.58 2.43 27.58
N ALA A 163 -2.87 1.67 28.65
CA ALA A 163 -3.39 2.21 29.91
C ALA A 163 -2.37 3.00 30.73
N PHE A 164 -1.07 2.81 30.50
CA PHE A 164 0.01 3.54 31.16
C PHE A 164 0.49 4.76 30.35
N HIS A 165 0.09 4.85 29.08
CA HIS A 165 0.37 5.95 28.18
C HIS A 165 -0.97 6.43 27.61
N SER A 166 -1.76 7.09 28.48
CA SER A 166 -3.08 7.59 28.14
C SER A 166 -2.97 8.74 27.13
N VAL A 167 -2.90 8.34 25.86
CA VAL A 167 -2.67 9.18 24.70
C VAL A 167 -3.63 8.73 23.61
N LEU A 168 -4.21 9.71 22.93
CA LEU A 168 -4.99 9.51 21.71
C LEU A 168 -4.30 10.26 20.58
N VAL A 169 -4.06 9.59 19.45
CA VAL A 169 -3.59 10.26 18.23
C VAL A 169 -4.66 10.16 17.16
N ASP A 170 -5.10 11.32 16.69
CA ASP A 170 -6.06 11.44 15.60
C ASP A 170 -5.34 11.12 14.29
N VAL A 171 -5.65 9.97 13.71
CA VAL A 171 -5.01 9.48 12.49
C VAL A 171 -6.06 9.15 11.44
N SER A 172 -5.78 9.48 10.18
CA SER A 172 -6.52 8.96 9.03
C SER A 172 -5.59 8.17 8.13
N VAL A 173 -6.07 7.06 7.58
CA VAL A 173 -5.31 6.21 6.66
C VAL A 173 -6.00 6.24 5.30
N HIS A 174 -5.23 6.53 4.25
CA HIS A 174 -5.65 6.47 2.86
C HIS A 174 -4.81 5.44 2.12
N ILE A 175 -5.45 4.51 1.44
CA ILE A 175 -4.80 3.40 0.73
C ILE A 175 -5.21 3.44 -0.74
N SER A 176 -4.24 3.30 -1.64
CA SER A 176 -4.46 3.22 -3.07
C SER A 176 -3.54 2.21 -3.75
N LEU A 177 -4.07 1.50 -4.75
CA LEU A 177 -3.31 0.61 -5.61
C LEU A 177 -2.97 1.35 -6.91
N LEU A 178 -1.67 1.47 -7.21
CA LEU A 178 -1.17 2.26 -8.33
C LEU A 178 -0.47 1.36 -9.35
N LYS A 179 -0.54 1.73 -10.63
CA LYS A 179 0.26 1.11 -11.68
C LYS A 179 1.71 1.60 -11.57
N ALA A 180 2.66 0.70 -11.33
CA ALA A 180 4.07 1.03 -11.43
C ALA A 180 4.44 1.27 -12.90
N GLY A 181 4.99 2.45 -13.12
CA GLY A 181 5.10 3.10 -14.41
C GLY A 181 4.93 4.63 -14.32
N SER A 182 4.40 5.14 -13.20
CA SER A 182 4.39 6.58 -12.88
C SER A 182 5.39 6.99 -11.79
N PHE A 183 6.15 6.04 -11.22
CA PHE A 183 7.11 6.31 -10.15
C PHE A 183 8.54 6.12 -10.67
N LEU A 184 9.12 7.25 -11.10
CA LEU A 184 10.55 7.58 -11.21
C LEU A 184 11.44 6.78 -12.18
N LYS A 185 12.11 7.52 -13.10
CA LYS A 185 13.54 7.28 -13.40
C LYS A 185 14.21 8.53 -13.99
N VAL A 186 14.90 9.29 -13.14
CA VAL A 186 16.23 9.79 -13.51
C VAL A 186 17.15 8.59 -13.38
N HIS A 187 17.34 7.87 -14.48
CA HIS A 187 18.42 6.89 -14.56
C HIS A 187 19.63 7.60 -15.17
N SER A 188 20.62 7.87 -14.32
CA SER A 188 22.00 8.03 -14.78
C SER A 188 22.41 6.76 -15.51
N GLY A 189 22.90 6.93 -16.74
CA GLY A 189 23.10 5.85 -17.68
C GLY A 189 24.24 4.89 -17.33
N SER A 190 24.16 3.70 -17.92
CA SER A 190 25.33 2.89 -18.25
C SER A 190 24.95 1.91 -19.35
N TYR A 191 25.79 1.88 -20.37
CA TYR A 191 25.71 1.11 -21.62
C TYR A 191 26.02 -0.39 -21.46
N GLY A 192 25.56 -1.17 -22.44
CA GLY A 192 26.10 -2.47 -22.86
C GLY A 192 25.23 -3.67 -22.46
N GLN A 193 24.98 -4.71 -23.26
CA GLN A 193 25.47 -5.08 -24.59
C GLN A 193 24.61 -6.26 -25.07
N ASP A 194 24.25 -6.28 -26.35
CA ASP A 194 23.60 -7.39 -27.05
C ASP A 194 24.39 -8.70 -26.94
N VAL A 195 23.71 -9.82 -26.65
CA VAL A 195 24.12 -11.15 -27.12
C VAL A 195 22.89 -12.00 -27.47
N THR A 196 22.79 -12.27 -28.76
CA THR A 196 21.92 -13.23 -29.45
C THR A 196 22.20 -14.68 -29.04
N GLY A 197 21.17 -15.54 -28.88
CA GLY A 197 21.41 -16.99 -28.82
C GLY A 197 20.24 -17.92 -28.51
N LYS A 198 19.64 -18.46 -29.59
CA LYS A 198 19.00 -19.79 -29.74
C LYS A 198 17.64 -20.09 -29.09
N ILE A 199 16.67 -20.28 -29.99
CA ILE A 199 15.42 -21.03 -29.84
C ILE A 199 15.71 -22.53 -29.87
N SER A 200 15.17 -23.29 -28.91
CA SER A 200 14.90 -24.73 -29.06
C SER A 200 13.85 -25.20 -28.06
N ASP A 201 12.67 -25.47 -28.61
CA ASP A 201 11.76 -26.60 -28.31
C ASP A 201 11.17 -26.78 -26.90
N GLY A 202 9.86 -26.53 -26.78
CA GLY A 202 9.07 -26.69 -25.55
C GLY A 202 7.63 -26.17 -25.69
N SER A 203 6.93 -26.50 -26.78
CA SER A 203 5.66 -25.84 -27.15
C SER A 203 4.46 -26.11 -26.22
N HIS A 204 4.52 -27.13 -25.36
CA HIS A 204 3.44 -27.41 -24.40
C HIS A 204 3.58 -26.69 -23.04
N GLN A 205 4.79 -26.29 -22.64
CA GLN A 205 5.00 -25.47 -21.43
C GLN A 205 4.82 -23.98 -21.73
N ALA A 206 5.18 -23.55 -22.94
CA ALA A 206 5.02 -22.16 -23.39
C ALA A 206 3.56 -21.71 -23.42
N LEU A 207 2.64 -22.57 -23.86
CA LEU A 207 1.20 -22.24 -23.94
C LEU A 207 0.58 -22.05 -22.54
N GLY A 208 0.94 -22.91 -21.58
CA GLY A 208 0.50 -22.80 -20.19
C GLY A 208 1.07 -21.57 -19.48
N LEU A 209 2.33 -21.22 -19.75
CA LEU A 209 2.97 -20.00 -19.23
C LEU A 209 2.35 -18.73 -19.83
N VAL A 210 2.06 -18.71 -21.13
CA VAL A 210 1.38 -17.59 -21.80
C VAL A 210 -0.05 -17.41 -21.27
N ALA A 211 -0.81 -18.51 -21.13
CA ALA A 211 -2.15 -18.47 -20.55
C ALA A 211 -2.14 -18.03 -19.07
N ALA A 212 -1.19 -18.50 -18.26
CA ALA A 212 -1.04 -18.09 -16.86
C ALA A 212 -0.63 -16.61 -16.73
N LEU A 213 0.27 -16.12 -17.60
CA LEU A 213 0.65 -14.72 -17.67
C LEU A 213 -0.54 -13.82 -18.05
N ASP A 214 -1.39 -14.27 -18.97
CA ASP A 214 -2.57 -13.51 -19.38
C ASP A 214 -3.65 -13.49 -18.28
N ILE A 215 -3.86 -14.59 -17.56
CA ILE A 215 -4.77 -14.64 -16.40
C ILE A 215 -4.29 -13.69 -15.29
N LYS A 216 -2.98 -13.64 -15.01
CA LYS A 216 -2.40 -12.71 -14.01
C LYS A 216 -2.61 -11.25 -14.38
N LYS A 217 -2.35 -10.88 -15.64
CA LYS A 217 -2.61 -9.51 -16.15
C LYS A 217 -4.09 -9.15 -16.05
N ILE A 218 -5.00 -10.07 -16.42
CA ILE A 218 -6.45 -9.85 -16.30
C ILE A 218 -6.83 -9.62 -14.84
N THR A 219 -6.28 -10.41 -13.92
CA THR A 219 -6.54 -10.28 -12.48
C THR A 219 -6.04 -8.93 -11.94
N LEU A 220 -4.87 -8.49 -12.40
CA LEU A 220 -4.31 -7.19 -12.04
C LEU A 220 -5.16 -6.02 -12.55
N VAL A 221 -5.61 -6.07 -13.79
CA VAL A 221 -6.52 -5.07 -14.37
C VAL A 221 -7.83 -5.03 -13.58
N LYS A 222 -8.39 -6.19 -13.21
CA LYS A 222 -9.58 -6.26 -12.35
C LYS A 222 -9.34 -5.63 -10.98
N ALA A 223 -8.18 -5.86 -10.37
CA ALA A 223 -7.83 -5.25 -9.09
C ALA A 223 -7.71 -3.72 -9.20
N LEU A 224 -7.07 -3.21 -10.25
CA LEU A 224 -6.96 -1.76 -10.51
C LEU A 224 -8.33 -1.11 -10.77
N LEU A 225 -9.23 -1.79 -11.48
CA LEU A 225 -10.60 -1.32 -11.70
C LEU A 225 -11.40 -1.30 -10.40
N ALA A 226 -11.31 -2.36 -9.60
CA ALA A 226 -11.94 -2.41 -8.28
C ALA A 226 -11.40 -1.31 -7.36
N ALA A 227 -10.09 -1.03 -7.43
CA ALA A 227 -9.45 0.02 -6.68
C ALA A 227 -9.96 1.40 -7.07
N ARG A 228 -9.98 1.70 -8.38
CA ARG A 228 -10.55 2.93 -8.92
C ARG A 228 -12.00 3.13 -8.46
N ASN A 229 -12.84 2.11 -8.56
CA ASN A 229 -14.26 2.21 -8.19
C ASN A 229 -14.40 2.53 -6.69
N THR A 230 -13.64 1.84 -5.84
CA THR A 230 -13.61 2.11 -4.40
C THR A 230 -13.19 3.56 -4.11
N LEU A 231 -12.12 4.05 -4.74
CA LEU A 231 -11.65 5.42 -4.55
C LEU A 231 -12.67 6.46 -5.02
N LEU A 232 -13.39 6.19 -6.11
CA LEU A 232 -14.45 7.07 -6.60
C LEU A 232 -15.62 7.13 -5.62
N GLU A 233 -16.00 6.01 -5.03
CA GLU A 233 -17.02 5.96 -3.97
C GLU A 233 -16.59 6.77 -2.74
N GLU A 234 -15.34 6.62 -2.29
CA GLU A 234 -14.80 7.40 -1.16
C GLU A 234 -14.76 8.90 -1.46
N LEU A 235 -14.34 9.29 -2.68
CA LEU A 235 -14.35 10.69 -3.10
C LEU A 235 -15.76 11.28 -3.12
N GLN A 236 -16.76 10.50 -3.54
CA GLN A 236 -18.16 10.92 -3.48
C GLN A 236 -18.67 11.07 -2.03
N LYS A 237 -18.25 10.20 -1.11
CA LYS A 237 -18.57 10.34 0.32
C LYS A 237 -17.96 11.62 0.89
N ILE A 238 -16.71 11.91 0.56
CA ILE A 238 -16.03 13.15 0.96
C ILE A 238 -16.78 14.36 0.40
N SER A 239 -17.06 14.38 -0.91
CA SER A 239 -17.82 15.45 -1.58
C SER A 239 -19.16 15.75 -0.89
N LYS A 240 -19.90 14.70 -0.52
CA LYS A 240 -21.15 14.83 0.27
C LYS A 240 -20.89 15.40 1.66
N GLY A 241 -19.85 14.92 2.36
CA GLY A 241 -19.51 15.35 3.71
C GLY A 241 -19.05 16.80 3.80
N ILE A 242 -18.42 17.34 2.75
CA ILE A 242 -18.00 18.74 2.67
C ILE A 242 -19.04 19.67 2.02
N GLU A 243 -20.22 19.14 1.66
CA GLU A 243 -21.30 19.87 0.98
C GLU A 243 -20.84 20.60 -0.31
N HIS A 244 -19.85 20.05 -1.00
CA HIS A 244 -19.24 20.64 -2.18
C HIS A 244 -19.10 19.60 -3.29
N THR A 245 -19.64 19.90 -4.48
CA THR A 245 -19.58 19.01 -5.63
C THR A 245 -18.16 18.95 -6.20
N ILE A 246 -17.53 17.78 -6.09
CA ILE A 246 -16.27 17.50 -6.76
C ILE A 246 -16.61 16.93 -8.13
N ASP A 247 -16.13 17.57 -9.20
CA ASP A 247 -16.32 17.06 -10.55
C ASP A 247 -15.49 15.79 -10.75
N VAL A 248 -16.17 14.72 -11.15
CA VAL A 248 -15.59 13.40 -11.37
C VAL A 248 -15.89 12.84 -12.76
N SER A 249 -16.46 13.64 -13.67
CA SER A 249 -16.86 13.20 -15.01
C SER A 249 -15.70 12.60 -15.80
N ASP A 250 -14.53 13.20 -15.71
CA ASP A 250 -13.31 12.79 -16.41
C ASP A 250 -12.80 11.41 -15.96
N PHE A 251 -13.07 11.05 -14.71
CA PHE A 251 -12.73 9.71 -14.23
C PHE A 251 -13.70 8.68 -14.78
N VAL A 252 -15.01 9.01 -14.86
CA VAL A 252 -16.08 8.09 -15.26
C VAL A 252 -16.08 7.78 -16.76
N SER A 253 -15.84 8.77 -17.62
CA SER A 253 -16.01 8.67 -19.08
C SER A 253 -14.99 7.76 -19.80
N ASN A 254 -13.88 7.41 -19.16
CA ASN A 254 -12.78 6.66 -19.80
C ASN A 254 -12.92 5.11 -19.73
N VAL A 255 -14.05 4.57 -19.23
CA VAL A 255 -14.16 3.14 -18.84
C VAL A 255 -15.22 2.34 -19.61
N ASP A 256 -16.08 2.96 -20.43
CA ASP A 256 -17.09 2.20 -21.19
C ASP A 256 -16.46 1.15 -22.16
N ASP A 257 -15.18 1.33 -22.53
CA ASP A 257 -14.37 0.36 -23.29
C ASP A 257 -14.03 -0.95 -22.53
N VAL A 258 -14.23 -1.00 -21.22
CA VAL A 258 -13.82 -2.14 -20.37
C VAL A 258 -14.80 -3.30 -20.37
N SER A 259 -16.06 -3.08 -20.81
CA SER A 259 -17.04 -4.14 -21.09
C SER A 259 -16.55 -5.21 -22.10
N MET A 260 -15.48 -4.88 -22.83
CA MET A 260 -14.78 -5.78 -23.75
C MET A 260 -14.02 -6.91 -23.02
N PHE A 261 -13.53 -6.70 -21.79
CA PHE A 261 -12.71 -7.70 -21.09
C PHE A 261 -13.52 -8.86 -20.51
N ASP A 262 -14.74 -8.61 -20.02
CA ASP A 262 -15.63 -9.68 -19.56
C ASP A 262 -16.03 -10.59 -20.73
N SER A 263 -16.19 -10.01 -21.92
CA SER A 263 -16.45 -10.74 -23.17
C SER A 263 -15.26 -11.64 -23.57
N ILE A 264 -14.02 -11.17 -23.41
CA ILE A 264 -12.80 -11.95 -23.72
C ILE A 264 -12.62 -13.12 -22.76
N VAL A 265 -12.87 -12.92 -21.46
CA VAL A 265 -12.78 -13.99 -20.45
C VAL A 265 -13.86 -15.05 -20.68
N GLN A 266 -15.09 -14.62 -21.02
CA GLN A 266 -16.18 -15.54 -21.35
C GLN A 266 -15.86 -16.34 -22.62
N ALA A 267 -15.29 -15.70 -23.65
CA ALA A 267 -14.86 -16.38 -24.88
C ALA A 267 -13.75 -17.41 -24.63
N ASN A 268 -12.76 -17.10 -23.78
CA ASN A 268 -11.69 -18.02 -23.44
C ASN A 268 -12.16 -19.22 -22.58
N ARG A 269 -13.16 -19.02 -21.70
CA ARG A 269 -13.83 -20.12 -20.98
C ARG A 269 -14.57 -21.06 -21.93
N VAL A 270 -15.31 -20.51 -22.89
CA VAL A 270 -16.04 -21.31 -23.90
C VAL A 270 -15.06 -22.06 -24.82
N ALA A 271 -13.94 -21.43 -25.20
CA ALA A 271 -12.91 -22.08 -26.02
C ALA A 271 -12.21 -23.25 -25.28
N ALA A 272 -11.97 -23.12 -23.97
CA ALA A 272 -11.39 -24.19 -23.15
C ALA A 272 -12.35 -25.39 -22.99
N ASP A 273 -13.65 -25.16 -22.82
CA ASP A 273 -14.65 -26.23 -22.72
C ASP A 273 -14.88 -26.95 -24.06
N VAL A 274 -14.80 -26.25 -25.20
CA VAL A 274 -14.91 -26.86 -26.54
C VAL A 274 -13.70 -27.74 -26.86
N ALA A 275 -12.50 -27.39 -26.37
CA ALA A 275 -11.29 -28.19 -26.57
C ALA A 275 -11.29 -29.52 -25.79
N VAL A 276 -12.08 -29.64 -24.72
CA VAL A 276 -12.21 -30.88 -23.91
C VAL A 276 -13.23 -31.86 -24.51
N SER A 277 -14.12 -31.41 -25.41
CA SER A 277 -15.19 -32.24 -25.99
C SER A 277 -14.82 -32.90 -27.34
N GLY A 278 -13.58 -32.76 -27.82
CA GLY A 278 -13.19 -33.05 -29.21
C GLY A 278 -12.33 -34.29 -29.46
N HIS A 279 -12.63 -35.47 -28.91
CA HIS A 279 -12.07 -36.72 -29.48
C HIS A 279 -12.85 -38.00 -29.15
N GLY A 280 -13.22 -38.77 -30.20
CA GLY A 280 -13.55 -40.19 -30.09
C GLY A 280 -14.87 -40.66 -30.71
N LYS A 281 -15.04 -40.56 -32.04
CA LYS A 281 -15.92 -41.50 -32.78
C LYS A 281 -15.07 -42.33 -33.73
N ALA A 282 -14.81 -43.58 -33.37
CA ALA A 282 -14.27 -44.58 -34.28
C ALA A 282 -15.38 -45.05 -35.23
N GLN A 283 -15.13 -44.94 -36.54
CA GLN A 283 -15.89 -45.61 -37.58
C GLN A 283 -15.14 -46.91 -37.90
N ASP A 284 -15.74 -48.07 -37.63
CA ASP A 284 -15.30 -49.34 -38.20
C ASP A 284 -16.39 -49.88 -39.12
N GLY A 285 -16.02 -50.03 -40.40
CA GLY A 285 -16.81 -50.62 -41.46
C GLY A 285 -16.41 -52.07 -41.70
N LEU A 286 -17.31 -52.97 -41.28
CA LEU A 286 -17.81 -54.16 -41.97
C LEU A 286 -16.89 -54.91 -42.97
N GLU A 287 -16.64 -56.19 -42.70
CA GLU A 287 -16.78 -57.26 -43.70
C GLU A 287 -17.19 -58.59 -43.01
N VAL A 288 -18.07 -59.35 -43.69
CA VAL A 288 -18.91 -60.41 -43.14
C VAL A 288 -18.48 -61.78 -43.67
N LEU A 289 -18.76 -62.84 -42.88
CA LEU A 289 -19.16 -64.23 -43.23
C LEU A 289 -18.13 -65.35 -42.86
N PRO A 290 -18.54 -66.64 -42.71
CA PRO A 290 -19.53 -67.19 -41.75
C PRO A 290 -19.18 -68.61 -41.19
N ILE A 291 -20.03 -69.16 -40.28
CA ILE A 291 -20.27 -70.60 -39.92
C ILE A 291 -19.11 -71.32 -39.17
N PHE A 292 -19.25 -72.07 -38.05
CA PHE A 292 -20.32 -72.86 -37.41
C PHE A 292 -20.50 -72.50 -35.93
#